data_AF-A0A3N5VS50-F1
#
_entry.id   AF-A0A3N5VS50-F1
#
_cell.length_a   1.000
_cell.length_b   1.000
_cell.length_c   1.000
_cell.angle_alpha   90.00
_cell.angle_beta   90.00
_cell.angle_gamma   90.00
#
_symmetry.space_group_name_H-M   'P 1'
#
loop_
_entity.id
_entity.type
_entity.pdbx_description
1 polymer ?
#
loop_
_entity_poly.entity_id
_entity_poly.type
_entity_poly.pdbx_seq_one_letter_code
_entity_poly.pdbx_strand_id
1 'polypeptide(L)'
;ALLQDEPELGLGKEIVLKIYGKEQSFKIVGTFVGSSFGAIIYANYDYLTKATNRVDEADALLVRTRLHDAASVEVESKALEEHFEQMGLRVSMISTLPRERADAEAIFDAIVALLLVMAILLALVGGLGLMGTMSINVLERTREIGVLRAIGAPNRGVAQVFIMEGITIGLLSWLMGSLLAIPVTQGLNAALGSATMGTPLTYSYSMPGLWLWLVVVLLLSAVASFIPARNASRLTVREVLAYE
;
A
#
# COMPACT_ATOMS: atom_id res chain seq x y z
N ALA A 1 24.27 1.50 4.38
CA ALA A 1 24.88 0.22 3.99
C ALA A 1 26.39 0.38 3.86
N LEU A 2 26.99 0.52 2.66
CA LEU A 2 28.46 0.42 2.49
C LEU A 2 29.32 1.30 3.42
N LEU A 3 28.99 2.59 3.57
CA LEU A 3 29.73 3.51 4.46
C LEU A 3 29.45 3.29 5.96
N GLN A 4 28.35 2.61 6.30
CA GLN A 4 28.05 2.21 7.67
C GLN A 4 28.78 0.91 8.03
N ASP A 5 28.92 0.00 7.06
CA ASP A 5 29.61 -1.28 7.24
C ASP A 5 31.13 -1.11 7.16
N GLU A 6 31.63 -0.16 6.36
CA GLU A 6 33.04 0.19 6.23
C GLU A 6 33.29 1.69 6.49
N PRO A 7 33.35 2.12 7.77
CA PRO A 7 33.58 3.51 8.14
C PRO A 7 34.97 4.04 7.75
N GLU A 8 35.88 3.15 7.35
CA GLU A 8 37.19 3.51 6.82
C GLU A 8 37.11 4.11 5.41
N LEU A 9 36.05 3.83 4.66
CA LEU A 9 35.77 4.43 3.36
C LEU A 9 35.08 5.78 3.57
N GLY A 10 35.70 6.85 3.09
CA GLY A 10 35.21 8.22 3.27
C GLY A 10 35.58 9.11 2.10
N LEU A 11 34.88 10.25 1.97
CA LEU A 11 35.16 11.23 0.93
C LEU A 11 36.63 11.63 0.94
N GLY A 12 37.27 11.59 -0.23
CA GLY A 12 38.67 11.95 -0.42
C GLY A 12 39.68 10.83 -0.15
N LYS A 13 39.27 9.68 0.38
CA LYS A 13 40.16 8.52 0.57
C LYS A 13 40.31 7.70 -0.72
N GLU A 14 41.37 6.90 -0.77
CA GLU A 14 41.62 5.96 -1.85
C GLU A 14 41.04 4.58 -1.52
N ILE A 15 40.48 3.92 -2.52
CA ILE A 15 40.01 2.55 -2.49
C ILE A 15 40.74 1.76 -3.58
N VAL A 16 41.22 0.56 -3.24
CA VAL A 16 41.83 -0.34 -4.21
C VAL A 16 40.75 -1.27 -4.74
N LEU A 17 40.48 -1.19 -6.04
CA LEU A 17 39.52 -2.04 -6.73
C LEU A 17 40.27 -3.05 -7.58
N LYS A 18 39.88 -4.31 -7.48
CA LYS A 18 40.37 -5.37 -8.36
C LYS A 18 39.42 -5.53 -9.54
N ILE A 19 39.78 -4.95 -10.69
CA ILE A 19 38.97 -4.95 -11.91
C ILE A 19 39.68 -5.82 -12.95
N TYR A 20 39.00 -6.86 -13.44
CA TYR A 20 39.57 -7.84 -14.39
C TYR A 20 40.93 -8.42 -13.96
N GLY A 21 41.11 -8.64 -12.66
CA GLY A 21 42.34 -9.21 -12.09
C GLY A 21 43.48 -8.21 -11.86
N LYS A 22 43.34 -6.94 -12.26
CA LYS A 22 44.30 -5.87 -11.95
C LYS A 22 43.81 -5.03 -10.77
N GLU A 23 44.72 -4.74 -9.85
CA GLU A 23 44.45 -3.82 -8.74
C GLU A 23 44.72 -2.39 -9.19
N GLN A 24 43.75 -1.50 -8.96
CA GLN A 24 43.84 -0.07 -9.25
C GLN A 24 43.27 0.75 -8.11
N SER A 25 43.98 1.82 -7.77
CA SER A 25 43.55 2.77 -6.75
C SER A 25 42.66 3.85 -7.36
N PHE A 26 41.49 4.07 -6.73
CA PHE A 26 40.54 5.12 -7.09
C PHE A 26 40.31 6.04 -5.89
N LYS A 27 40.18 7.33 -6.14
CA LYS A 27 39.81 8.30 -5.10
C LYS A 27 38.30 8.45 -5.04
N ILE A 28 37.73 8.35 -3.84
CA ILE A 28 36.30 8.56 -3.60
C ILE A 28 36.01 10.06 -3.65
N VAL A 29 35.30 10.52 -4.67
CA VAL A 29 34.96 11.95 -4.85
C VAL A 29 33.54 12.30 -4.42
N GLY A 30 32.66 11.31 -4.28
CA GLY A 30 31.26 11.50 -3.96
C GLY A 30 30.62 10.20 -3.50
N THR A 31 29.50 10.32 -2.80
CA THR A 31 28.68 9.20 -2.37
C THR A 31 27.24 9.51 -2.75
N PHE A 32 26.48 8.48 -3.10
CA PHE A 32 25.06 8.60 -3.44
C PHE A 32 24.29 7.49 -2.73
N VAL A 33 23.02 7.75 -2.48
CA VAL A 33 22.10 6.74 -1.96
C VAL A 33 21.43 6.10 -3.17
N GLY A 34 21.80 4.85 -3.46
CA GLY A 34 21.15 4.04 -4.48
C GLY A 34 20.04 3.17 -3.87
N SER A 35 19.01 2.89 -4.66
CA SER A 35 17.91 1.98 -4.32
C SER A 35 18.19 0.51 -4.70
N SER A 36 19.35 0.23 -5.29
CA SER A 36 19.70 -1.09 -5.82
C SER A 36 20.29 -2.02 -4.76
N PHE A 37 20.04 -3.32 -4.91
CA PHE A 37 20.71 -4.36 -4.15
C PHE A 37 22.19 -4.43 -4.58
N GLY A 38 23.09 -4.00 -3.70
CA GLY A 38 24.54 -4.11 -3.88
C GLY A 38 25.29 -2.77 -3.99
N ALA A 39 26.61 -2.84 -4.07
CA ALA A 39 27.49 -1.68 -4.19
C ALA A 39 27.66 -1.31 -5.67
N ILE A 40 27.19 -0.12 -6.06
CA ILE A 40 27.42 0.44 -7.40
C ILE A 40 28.47 1.55 -7.30
N ILE A 41 29.50 1.48 -8.14
CA ILE A 41 30.56 2.47 -8.23
C ILE A 41 30.48 3.15 -9.59
N TYR A 42 30.47 4.48 -9.60
CA TYR A 42 30.57 5.27 -10.81
C TYR A 42 31.98 5.83 -10.95
N ALA A 43 32.56 5.69 -12.15
CA ALA A 43 33.85 6.25 -12.50
C ALA A 43 33.76 6.89 -13.90
N ASN A 44 34.70 7.78 -14.21
CA ASN A 44 34.77 8.39 -15.53
C ASN A 44 35.09 7.34 -16.62
N TYR A 45 34.33 7.38 -17.71
CA TYR A 45 34.42 6.42 -18.82
C TYR A 45 35.82 6.38 -19.45
N ASP A 46 36.38 7.55 -19.80
CA ASP A 46 37.68 7.65 -20.48
C ASP A 46 38.81 7.10 -19.62
N TYR A 47 38.74 7.31 -18.31
CA TYR A 47 39.73 6.77 -17.38
C TYR A 47 39.58 5.26 -17.23
N LEU A 48 38.36 4.76 -17.01
CA LEU A 48 38.09 3.33 -16.79
C LEU A 48 38.48 2.48 -18.01
N THR A 49 38.13 2.91 -19.21
CA THR A 49 38.43 2.18 -20.45
C THR A 49 39.93 2.12 -20.75
N LYS A 50 40.67 3.22 -20.52
CA LYS A 50 42.15 3.21 -20.60
C LYS A 50 42.77 2.30 -19.56
N ALA A 51 42.27 2.35 -18.32
CA ALA A 51 42.78 1.58 -17.21
C ALA A 51 42.52 0.07 -17.36
N THR A 52 41.45 -0.31 -18.05
CA THR A 52 41.06 -1.71 -18.34
C THR A 52 41.50 -2.19 -19.73
N ASN A 53 42.11 -1.32 -20.55
CA ASN A 53 42.52 -1.58 -21.93
C ASN A 53 41.35 -1.96 -22.87
N ARG A 54 40.19 -1.32 -22.66
CA ARG A 54 38.94 -1.49 -23.44
C ARG A 54 38.49 -0.14 -24.02
N VAL A 55 39.44 0.59 -24.61
CA VAL A 55 39.17 1.91 -25.22
C VAL A 55 38.15 1.72 -26.35
N ASP A 56 37.15 2.60 -26.41
CA ASP A 56 36.03 2.58 -27.36
C ASP A 56 35.07 1.36 -27.25
N GLU A 57 35.15 0.59 -26.17
CA GLU A 57 34.17 -0.47 -25.88
C GLU A 57 33.16 0.00 -24.80
N ALA A 58 31.92 -0.48 -24.92
CA ALA A 58 30.88 -0.28 -23.91
C ALA A 58 29.99 -1.52 -23.83
N ASP A 59 29.70 -1.96 -22.61
CA ASP A 59 28.83 -3.11 -22.36
C ASP A 59 27.34 -2.72 -22.26
N ALA A 60 27.05 -1.43 -22.01
CA ALA A 60 25.70 -0.89 -21.90
C ALA A 60 25.63 0.56 -22.41
N LEU A 61 24.50 0.93 -23.00
CA LEU A 61 24.20 2.29 -23.45
C LEU A 61 22.97 2.81 -22.71
N LEU A 62 23.10 4.00 -22.12
CA LEU A 62 22.00 4.72 -21.49
C LEU A 62 21.52 5.81 -22.45
N VAL A 63 20.33 5.64 -22.98
CA VAL A 63 19.70 6.60 -23.90
C VAL A 63 18.60 7.35 -23.18
N ARG A 64 18.63 8.68 -23.27
CA ARG A 64 17.56 9.54 -22.77
C ARG A 64 16.71 10.04 -23.92
N THR A 65 15.46 9.61 -23.94
CA THR A 65 14.44 10.03 -24.89
C THR A 65 13.95 11.45 -24.55
N ARG A 66 13.40 12.17 -25.53
CA ARG A 66 12.79 13.50 -25.28
C ARG A 66 11.42 13.34 -24.63
N LEU A 67 10.63 12.40 -25.14
CA LEU A 67 9.34 12.02 -24.61
C LEU A 67 9.53 10.87 -23.62
N HIS A 68 8.88 10.97 -22.46
CA HIS A 68 9.06 10.06 -21.34
C HIS A 68 7.82 9.17 -21.10
N ASP A 69 6.81 9.26 -21.98
CA ASP A 69 5.64 8.37 -21.90
C ASP A 69 6.00 6.95 -22.34
N ALA A 70 5.33 5.97 -21.74
CA ALA A 70 5.62 4.56 -21.97
C ALA A 70 5.49 4.16 -23.44
N ALA A 71 4.50 4.70 -24.16
CA ALA A 71 4.27 4.38 -25.56
C ALA A 71 5.40 4.91 -26.45
N SER A 72 5.81 6.16 -26.28
CA SER A 72 6.89 6.76 -27.06
C SER A 72 8.24 6.11 -26.75
N VAL A 73 8.53 5.81 -25.49
CA VAL A 73 9.75 5.10 -25.09
C VAL A 73 9.82 3.70 -25.70
N GLU A 74 8.69 2.99 -25.78
CA GLU A 74 8.62 1.66 -26.40
C GLU A 74 8.78 1.70 -27.93
N VAL A 75 8.29 2.76 -28.58
CA VAL A 75 8.50 2.96 -30.03
C VAL A 75 9.96 3.32 -30.31
N GLU A 76 10.54 4.24 -29.53
CA GLU A 76 11.93 4.65 -29.69
C GLU A 76 12.91 3.51 -29.34
N SER A 77 12.60 2.68 -28.34
CA SER A 77 13.45 1.54 -27.97
C SER A 77 13.51 0.48 -29.09
N LYS A 78 12.36 0.16 -29.71
CA LYS A 78 12.30 -0.74 -30.88
C LYS A 78 13.03 -0.18 -32.08
N ALA A 79 12.86 1.11 -32.37
CA ALA A 79 13.57 1.76 -33.47
C ALA A 79 15.09 1.74 -33.27
N LEU A 80 15.56 1.91 -32.03
CA LEU A 80 16.97 1.78 -31.68
C LEU A 80 17.48 0.35 -31.83
N GLU A 81 16.71 -0.64 -31.35
CA GLU A 81 17.03 -2.06 -31.49
C GLU A 81 17.23 -2.45 -32.96
N GLU A 82 16.27 -2.13 -33.82
CA GLU A 82 16.33 -2.39 -35.26
C GLU A 82 17.53 -1.68 -35.91
N HIS A 83 17.82 -0.45 -35.50
CA HIS A 83 18.96 0.29 -36.01
C HIS A 83 20.31 -0.36 -35.65
N PHE A 84 20.46 -0.84 -34.41
CA PHE A 84 21.66 -1.55 -33.99
C PHE A 84 21.81 -2.91 -34.67
N GLU A 85 20.72 -3.66 -34.83
CA GLU A 85 20.73 -4.94 -35.54
C GLU A 85 21.14 -4.76 -37.01
N GLN A 86 20.67 -3.70 -37.68
CA GLN A 86 21.08 -3.38 -39.05
C GLN A 86 22.58 -3.07 -39.17
N MET A 87 23.19 -2.52 -38.12
CA MET A 87 24.65 -2.31 -38.04
C MET A 87 25.43 -3.58 -37.67
N GLY A 88 24.74 -4.72 -37.49
CA GLY A 88 25.34 -5.99 -37.09
C GLY A 88 25.64 -6.10 -35.59
N LEU A 89 25.11 -5.17 -34.79
CA LEU A 89 25.24 -5.19 -33.33
C LEU A 89 24.00 -5.86 -32.74
N ARG A 90 24.20 -7.03 -32.11
CA ARG A 90 23.10 -7.76 -31.46
C ARG A 90 22.79 -7.14 -30.10
N VAL A 91 21.60 -6.56 -29.97
CA VAL A 91 21.10 -6.09 -28.67
C VAL A 91 20.64 -7.29 -27.85
N SER A 92 21.21 -7.47 -26.66
CA SER A 92 20.90 -8.63 -25.80
C SER A 92 19.79 -8.34 -24.79
N MET A 93 19.68 -7.09 -24.34
CA MET A 93 18.70 -6.67 -23.34
C MET A 93 18.41 -5.19 -23.51
N ILE A 94 17.13 -4.83 -23.44
CA ILE A 94 16.67 -3.44 -23.36
C ILE A 94 15.86 -3.34 -22.07
N SER A 95 16.32 -2.51 -21.14
CA SER A 95 15.52 -2.10 -19.99
C SER A 95 15.02 -0.69 -20.20
N THR A 96 13.72 -0.49 -19.99
CA THR A 96 13.09 0.84 -20.06
C THR A 96 12.52 1.20 -18.70
N LEU A 97 12.72 2.46 -18.29
CA LEU A 97 12.19 2.97 -17.02
C LEU A 97 10.67 2.77 -16.87
N PRO A 98 9.82 2.98 -17.91
CA PRO A 98 8.40 2.70 -17.81
C PRO A 98 8.08 1.23 -17.52
N ARG A 99 8.85 0.29 -18.09
CA ARG A 99 8.65 -1.14 -17.88
C ARG A 99 9.07 -1.55 -16.47
N GLU A 100 10.23 -1.09 -15.99
CA GLU A 100 10.65 -1.34 -14.61
C GLU A 100 9.65 -0.77 -13.59
N ARG A 101 9.08 0.41 -13.87
CA ARG A 101 8.01 0.98 -13.04
C ARG A 101 6.75 0.12 -13.06
N ALA A 102 6.30 -0.32 -14.24
CA ALA A 102 5.11 -1.16 -14.37
C ALA A 102 5.28 -2.51 -13.63
N ASP A 103 6.45 -3.12 -13.73
CA ASP A 103 6.75 -4.37 -13.02
C ASP A 103 6.76 -4.17 -11.50
N ALA A 104 7.32 -3.07 -11.01
CA ALA A 104 7.29 -2.71 -9.59
C ALA A 104 5.86 -2.40 -9.11
N GLU A 105 5.10 -1.62 -9.88
CA GLU A 105 3.69 -1.30 -9.60
C GLU A 105 2.84 -2.56 -9.52
N ALA A 106 3.02 -3.53 -10.43
CA ALA A 106 2.28 -4.79 -10.41
C ALA A 106 2.47 -5.59 -9.11
N ILE A 107 3.69 -5.60 -8.55
CA ILE A 107 3.96 -6.26 -7.27
C ILE A 107 3.22 -5.55 -6.14
N PHE A 108 3.28 -4.21 -6.09
CA PHE A 108 2.56 -3.44 -5.06
C PHE A 108 1.05 -3.56 -5.21
N ASP A 109 0.52 -3.54 -6.42
CA ASP A 109 -0.91 -3.71 -6.69
C ASP A 109 -1.42 -5.08 -6.24
N ALA A 110 -0.63 -6.14 -6.43
CA ALA A 110 -0.97 -7.47 -5.92
C ALA A 110 -1.04 -7.51 -4.38
N ILE A 111 -0.09 -6.86 -3.70
CA ILE A 111 -0.10 -6.73 -2.23
C ILE A 111 -1.31 -5.91 -1.77
N VAL A 112 -1.58 -4.78 -2.42
CA VAL A 112 -2.74 -3.92 -2.10
C VAL A 112 -4.04 -4.68 -2.30
N ALA A 113 -4.18 -5.44 -3.39
CA ALA A 113 -5.36 -6.27 -3.65
C ALA A 113 -5.57 -7.32 -2.55
N LEU A 114 -4.50 -8.01 -2.14
CA LEU A 114 -4.55 -8.99 -1.05
C LEU A 114 -5.00 -8.33 0.27
N LEU A 115 -4.42 -7.18 0.61
CA LEU A 115 -4.77 -6.43 1.82
C LEU A 115 -6.22 -5.92 1.79
N LEU A 116 -6.72 -5.49 0.63
CA LEU A 116 -8.10 -5.06 0.45
C LEU A 116 -9.09 -6.22 0.65
N VAL A 117 -8.79 -7.40 0.09
CA VAL A 117 -9.61 -8.60 0.31
C VAL A 117 -9.64 -8.95 1.80
N MET A 118 -8.49 -8.92 2.47
CA MET A 118 -8.40 -9.17 3.91
C MET A 118 -9.18 -8.13 4.71
N ALA A 119 -9.10 -6.85 4.34
CA ALA A 119 -9.85 -5.77 4.99
C ALA A 119 -11.37 -5.98 4.86
N ILE A 120 -11.86 -6.39 3.68
CA ILE A 120 -13.28 -6.72 3.48
C ILE A 120 -13.70 -7.90 4.34
N LEU A 121 -12.89 -8.96 4.42
CA LEU A 121 -13.18 -10.12 5.26
C LEU A 121 -13.27 -9.73 6.75
N LEU A 122 -12.31 -8.94 7.24
CA LEU A 122 -12.32 -8.43 8.61
C LEU A 122 -13.53 -7.53 8.89
N ALA A 123 -13.90 -6.69 7.92
CA ALA A 123 -15.11 -5.87 8.01
C ALA A 123 -16.35 -6.75 8.15
N LEU A 124 -16.50 -7.80 7.31
CA LEU A 124 -17.63 -8.74 7.41
C LEU A 124 -17.68 -9.44 8.76
N VAL A 125 -16.54 -9.94 9.28
CA VAL A 125 -16.46 -10.57 10.60
C VAL A 125 -16.86 -9.57 11.70
N GLY A 126 -16.37 -8.32 11.63
CA GLY A 126 -16.77 -7.26 12.55
C GLY A 126 -18.26 -6.93 12.47
N GLY A 127 -18.84 -6.91 11.27
CA GLY A 127 -20.27 -6.71 11.03
C GLY A 127 -21.14 -7.83 11.62
N LEU A 128 -20.70 -9.08 11.50
CA LEU A 128 -21.36 -10.23 12.14
C LEU A 128 -21.29 -10.13 13.67
N GLY A 129 -20.14 -9.71 14.20
CA GLY A 129 -19.98 -9.43 15.64
C GLY A 129 -20.95 -8.34 16.12
N LEU A 130 -21.04 -7.23 15.38
CA LEU A 130 -21.99 -6.15 15.66
C LEU A 130 -23.44 -6.64 15.63
N MET A 131 -23.81 -7.43 14.61
CA MET A 131 -25.14 -8.03 14.50
C MET A 131 -25.47 -8.93 15.70
N GLY A 132 -24.51 -9.74 16.15
CA GLY A 132 -24.65 -10.61 17.32
C GLY A 132 -24.90 -9.79 18.59
N THR A 133 -24.07 -8.78 18.86
CA THR A 133 -24.21 -7.89 20.01
C THR A 133 -25.55 -7.14 19.98
N MET A 134 -25.96 -6.64 18.81
CA MET A 134 -27.26 -5.97 18.64
C MET A 134 -28.44 -6.91 18.89
N SER A 135 -28.33 -8.16 18.47
CA SER A 135 -29.38 -9.17 18.70
C SER A 135 -29.56 -9.45 20.19
N ILE A 136 -28.47 -9.55 20.94
CA ILE A 136 -28.49 -9.71 22.40
C ILE A 136 -29.12 -8.47 23.06
N ASN A 137 -28.69 -7.26 22.67
CA ASN A 137 -29.21 -6.00 23.22
C ASN A 137 -30.74 -5.86 23.02
N VAL A 138 -31.26 -6.31 21.87
CA VAL A 138 -32.72 -6.36 21.61
C VAL A 138 -33.43 -7.30 22.58
N LEU A 139 -32.86 -8.49 22.83
CA LEU A 139 -33.46 -9.48 23.73
C LEU A 139 -33.50 -8.96 25.17
N GLU A 140 -32.41 -8.34 25.65
CA GLU A 140 -32.34 -7.75 26.99
C GLU A 140 -33.35 -6.62 27.17
N ARG A 141 -33.60 -5.82 26.12
CA ARG A 141 -34.53 -4.68 26.16
C ARG A 141 -35.94 -5.00 25.69
N THR A 142 -36.32 -6.28 25.63
CA THR A 142 -37.66 -6.72 25.18
C THR A 142 -38.79 -6.06 25.97
N ARG A 143 -38.62 -5.87 27.29
CA ARG A 143 -39.61 -5.21 28.16
C ARG A 143 -39.80 -3.73 27.80
N GLU A 144 -38.72 -3.01 27.53
CA GLU A 144 -38.76 -1.61 27.12
C GLU A 144 -39.48 -1.44 25.77
N ILE A 145 -39.19 -2.33 24.81
CA ILE A 145 -39.86 -2.37 23.50
C ILE A 145 -41.37 -2.63 23.68
N GLY A 146 -41.75 -3.53 24.59
CA GLY A 146 -43.14 -3.81 24.93
C GLY A 146 -43.89 -2.59 25.48
N VAL A 147 -43.26 -1.82 26.37
CA VAL A 147 -43.81 -0.56 26.91
C VAL A 147 -43.96 0.49 25.81
N LEU A 148 -42.93 0.69 24.98
CA LEU A 148 -42.95 1.60 23.83
C LEU A 148 -44.11 1.27 22.88
N ARG A 149 -44.34 -0.02 22.62
CA ARG A 149 -45.47 -0.45 21.81
C ARG A 149 -46.82 -0.24 22.50
N ALA A 150 -46.92 -0.43 23.81
CA ALA A 150 -48.17 -0.24 24.55
C ALA A 150 -48.63 1.23 24.54
N ILE A 151 -47.69 2.19 24.52
CA ILE A 151 -47.99 3.62 24.38
C ILE A 151 -48.18 4.08 22.93
N GLY A 152 -48.15 3.16 21.96
CA GLY A 152 -48.51 3.44 20.56
C GLY A 152 -47.34 3.68 19.60
N ALA A 153 -46.09 3.34 19.95
CA ALA A 153 -44.97 3.50 19.04
C ALA A 153 -45.09 2.59 17.78
N PRO A 154 -44.90 3.13 16.56
CA PRO A 154 -44.95 2.34 15.34
C PRO A 154 -43.72 1.42 15.21
N ASN A 155 -43.89 0.27 14.55
CA ASN A 155 -42.80 -0.69 14.28
C ASN A 155 -41.55 -0.04 13.65
N ARG A 156 -41.77 0.95 12.77
CA ARG A 156 -40.69 1.72 12.13
C ARG A 156 -39.90 2.57 13.13
N GLY A 157 -40.56 3.13 14.14
CA GLY A 157 -39.91 3.94 15.17
C GLY A 157 -38.97 3.08 16.02
N VAL A 158 -39.43 1.90 16.44
CA VAL A 158 -38.60 0.93 17.19
C VAL A 158 -37.40 0.49 16.34
N ALA A 159 -37.62 0.12 15.08
CA ALA A 159 -36.53 -0.28 14.19
C ALA A 159 -35.50 0.85 13.94
N GLN A 160 -35.97 2.09 13.82
CA GLN A 160 -35.10 3.24 13.57
C GLN A 160 -34.15 3.52 14.74
N VAL A 161 -34.59 3.31 15.98
CA VAL A 161 -33.72 3.46 17.17
C VAL A 161 -32.52 2.51 17.08
N PHE A 162 -32.75 1.22 16.81
CA PHE A 162 -31.67 0.23 16.71
C PHE A 162 -30.76 0.44 15.50
N ILE A 163 -31.31 0.90 14.37
CA ILE A 163 -30.50 1.25 13.19
C ILE A 163 -29.62 2.46 13.50
N MET A 164 -30.15 3.50 14.17
CA MET A 164 -29.37 4.66 14.58
C MET A 164 -28.29 4.31 15.61
N GLU A 165 -28.55 3.39 16.53
CA GLU A 165 -27.54 2.87 17.47
C GLU A 165 -26.39 2.18 16.71
N GLY A 166 -26.72 1.32 15.74
CA GLY A 166 -25.75 0.67 14.86
C GLY A 166 -24.91 1.66 14.05
N ILE A 167 -25.55 2.64 13.42
CA ILE A 167 -24.88 3.70 12.65
C ILE A 167 -23.95 4.51 13.55
N THR A 168 -24.38 4.83 14.77
CA THR A 168 -23.57 5.59 15.74
C THR A 168 -22.32 4.80 16.13
N ILE A 169 -22.45 3.49 16.40
CA ILE A 169 -21.30 2.61 16.68
C ILE A 169 -20.36 2.51 15.47
N GLY A 170 -20.91 2.40 14.26
CA GLY A 170 -20.14 2.41 13.01
C GLY A 170 -19.35 3.71 12.83
N LEU A 171 -19.97 4.85 13.07
CA LEU A 171 -19.33 6.16 12.98
C LEU A 171 -18.19 6.31 14.00
N LEU A 172 -18.42 5.90 15.25
CA LEU A 172 -17.39 5.94 16.30
C LEU A 172 -16.23 4.98 15.99
N SER A 173 -16.54 3.80 15.44
CA SER A 173 -15.55 2.81 15.04
C SER A 173 -14.69 3.31 13.87
N TRP A 174 -15.30 3.97 12.87
CA TRP A 174 -14.56 4.62 11.79
C TRP A 174 -13.68 5.76 12.29
N LEU A 175 -14.20 6.61 13.20
CA LEU A 175 -13.44 7.71 13.78
C LEU A 175 -12.20 7.19 14.52
N MET A 176 -12.39 6.21 15.42
CA MET A 176 -11.30 5.58 16.17
C MET A 176 -10.33 4.84 15.25
N GLY A 177 -10.84 4.08 14.27
CA GLY A 177 -10.02 3.35 13.30
C GLY A 177 -9.17 4.26 12.43
N SER A 178 -9.75 5.36 11.93
CA SER A 178 -9.03 6.36 11.13
C SER A 178 -7.91 7.04 11.94
N LEU A 179 -8.16 7.35 13.22
CA LEU A 179 -7.17 7.94 14.11
C LEU A 179 -6.02 6.97 14.42
N LEU A 180 -6.34 5.69 14.65
CA LEU A 180 -5.34 4.64 14.90
C LEU A 180 -4.57 4.24 13.64
N ALA A 181 -5.16 4.39 12.44
CA ALA A 181 -4.50 4.07 11.19
C ALA A 181 -3.25 4.92 10.95
N ILE A 182 -3.28 6.21 11.33
CA ILE A 182 -2.17 7.15 11.11
C ILE A 182 -0.84 6.66 11.75
N PRO A 183 -0.75 6.42 13.07
CA PRO A 183 0.50 5.96 13.68
C PRO A 183 0.91 4.56 13.21
N VAL A 184 -0.06 3.69 12.91
CA VAL A 184 0.23 2.34 12.39
C VAL A 184 0.87 2.42 11.01
N THR A 185 0.34 3.24 10.10
CA THR A 185 0.93 3.42 8.77
C THR A 185 2.29 4.11 8.84
N GLN A 186 2.47 5.10 9.71
CA GLN A 186 3.77 5.74 9.91
C GLN A 186 4.82 4.73 10.41
N GLY A 187 4.47 3.92 11.40
CA GLY A 187 5.35 2.86 11.91
C GLY A 187 5.70 1.82 10.84
N LEU A 188 4.70 1.40 10.05
CA LEU A 188 4.92 0.46 8.95
C LEU A 188 5.83 1.07 7.87
N ASN A 189 5.61 2.33 7.47
CA ASN A 189 6.45 3.00 6.47
C ASN A 189 7.89 3.16 6.92
N ALA A 190 8.12 3.45 8.22
CA ALA A 190 9.46 3.54 8.77
C ALA A 190 10.17 2.18 8.78
N ALA A 191 9.46 1.12 9.22
CA ALA A 191 10.00 -0.23 9.25
C ALA A 191 10.28 -0.77 7.84
N LEU A 192 9.35 -0.61 6.91
CA LEU A 192 9.48 -1.11 5.55
C LEU A 192 10.49 -0.29 4.74
N GLY A 193 10.48 1.04 4.86
CA GLY A 193 11.42 1.91 4.17
C GLY A 193 12.87 1.70 4.62
N SER A 194 13.11 1.57 5.93
CA SER A 194 14.44 1.25 6.44
C SER A 194 14.93 -0.14 6.00
N ALA A 195 14.05 -1.16 6.02
CA ALA A 195 14.41 -2.52 5.63
C ALA A 195 14.67 -2.68 4.12
N THR A 196 13.99 -1.91 3.26
CA THR A 196 14.08 -2.07 1.81
C THR A 196 14.97 -1.04 1.13
N MET A 197 14.84 0.24 1.48
CA MET A 197 15.48 1.35 0.75
C MET A 197 16.48 2.15 1.58
N GLY A 198 16.70 1.76 2.85
CA GLY A 198 17.55 2.50 3.79
C GLY A 198 17.06 3.93 4.09
N THR A 199 15.85 4.29 3.63
CA THR A 199 15.23 5.60 3.80
C THR A 199 13.72 5.42 4.03
N PRO A 200 13.09 6.24 4.88
CA PRO A 200 11.66 6.11 5.15
C PRO A 200 10.85 6.39 3.88
N LEU A 201 9.86 5.54 3.60
CA LEU A 201 8.95 5.72 2.47
C LEU A 201 8.13 7.00 2.64
N THR A 202 7.87 7.70 1.53
CA THR A 202 7.01 8.89 1.55
C THR A 202 5.59 8.49 1.90
N TYR A 203 5.06 9.04 2.99
CA TYR A 203 3.68 8.81 3.41
C TYR A 203 2.73 9.65 2.56
N SER A 204 1.90 8.99 1.74
CA SER A 204 0.83 9.64 0.99
C SER A 204 -0.52 9.21 1.56
N TYR A 205 -1.33 10.18 1.97
CA TYR A 205 -2.65 9.93 2.54
C TYR A 205 -3.75 10.21 1.52
N SER A 206 -4.50 9.18 1.15
CA SER A 206 -5.63 9.31 0.22
C SER A 206 -6.89 9.77 0.95
N MET A 207 -7.19 11.07 0.87
CA MET A 207 -8.41 11.65 1.42
C MET A 207 -9.70 11.01 0.84
N PRO A 208 -9.78 10.71 -0.48
CA PRO A 208 -10.93 9.99 -1.04
C PRO A 208 -11.12 8.59 -0.43
N GLY A 209 -10.03 7.89 -0.13
CA GLY A 209 -10.07 6.56 0.47
C GLY A 209 -10.70 6.55 1.87
N LEU A 210 -10.40 7.57 2.69
CA LEU A 210 -10.99 7.72 4.03
C LEU A 210 -12.52 7.88 3.96
N TRP A 211 -13.02 8.74 3.06
CA TRP A 211 -14.45 8.94 2.87
C TRP A 211 -15.15 7.73 2.27
N LEU A 212 -14.49 7.02 1.35
CA LEU A 212 -15.02 5.77 0.80
C LEU A 212 -15.20 4.71 1.90
N TRP A 213 -14.21 4.55 2.78
CA TRP A 213 -14.32 3.64 3.91
C TRP A 213 -15.37 4.06 4.94
N LEU A 214 -15.63 5.36 5.14
CA LEU A 214 -16.75 5.81 5.96
C LEU A 214 -18.07 5.26 5.42
N VAL A 215 -18.32 5.43 4.12
CA VAL A 215 -19.54 4.95 3.47
C VAL A 215 -19.65 3.43 3.61
N VAL A 216 -18.56 2.69 3.39
CA VAL A 216 -18.54 1.23 3.55
C VAL A 216 -18.89 0.81 4.98
N VAL A 217 -18.30 1.43 5.99
CA VAL A 217 -18.57 1.11 7.40
C VAL A 217 -20.01 1.44 7.77
N LEU A 218 -20.53 2.60 7.36
CA LEU A 218 -21.92 2.99 7.64
C LEU A 218 -22.92 2.03 7.00
N LEU A 219 -22.68 1.61 5.75
CA LEU A 219 -23.52 0.62 5.07
C LEU A 219 -23.46 -0.73 5.79
N LEU A 220 -22.25 -1.19 6.15
CA LEU A 220 -22.08 -2.44 6.86
C LEU A 220 -22.79 -2.41 8.22
N SER A 221 -22.64 -1.34 9.01
CA SER A 221 -23.31 -1.16 10.29
C SER A 221 -24.83 -1.11 10.15
N ALA A 222 -25.35 -0.42 9.13
CA ALA A 222 -26.78 -0.40 8.87
C ALA A 222 -27.33 -1.78 8.51
N VAL A 223 -26.61 -2.55 7.67
CA VAL A 223 -26.99 -3.92 7.29
C VAL A 223 -26.94 -4.86 8.49
N ALA A 224 -25.87 -4.79 9.29
CA ALA A 224 -25.70 -5.60 10.49
C ALA A 224 -26.81 -5.34 11.52
N SER A 225 -27.23 -4.08 11.69
CA SER A 225 -28.30 -3.72 12.63
C SER A 225 -29.71 -3.93 12.07
N PHE A 226 -29.88 -4.08 10.75
CA PHE A 226 -31.20 -4.19 10.13
C PHE A 226 -31.96 -5.45 10.56
N ILE A 227 -31.28 -6.60 10.61
CA ILE A 227 -31.90 -7.87 11.00
C ILE A 227 -32.42 -7.83 12.46
N PRO A 228 -31.60 -7.47 13.47
CA PRO A 228 -32.08 -7.35 14.85
C PRO A 228 -33.13 -6.25 15.01
N ALA A 229 -33.00 -5.10 14.33
CA ALA A 229 -34.01 -4.05 14.35
C ALA A 229 -35.38 -4.53 13.83
N ARG A 230 -35.38 -5.34 12.77
CA ARG A 230 -36.60 -5.96 12.23
C ARG A 230 -37.22 -6.94 13.23
N ASN A 231 -36.39 -7.75 13.89
CA ASN A 231 -36.86 -8.69 14.92
C ASN A 231 -37.48 -7.93 16.11
N ALA A 232 -36.80 -6.88 16.60
CA ALA A 232 -37.29 -5.99 17.66
C ALA A 232 -38.66 -5.39 17.32
N SER A 233 -38.82 -4.90 16.09
CA SER A 233 -40.07 -4.26 15.64
C SER A 233 -41.27 -5.22 15.54
N ARG A 234 -41.02 -6.53 15.49
CA ARG A 234 -42.06 -7.57 15.35
C ARG A 234 -42.50 -8.17 16.68
N LEU A 235 -41.76 -7.93 17.76
CA LEU A 235 -42.13 -8.40 19.11
C LEU A 235 -43.49 -7.83 19.51
N THR A 236 -44.42 -8.70 19.90
CA THR A 236 -45.78 -8.30 20.28
C THR A 236 -45.93 -8.14 21.80
N VAL A 237 -46.81 -7.23 22.23
CA VAL A 237 -47.09 -6.99 23.68
C VAL A 237 -47.51 -8.29 24.39
N ARG A 238 -48.21 -9.19 23.69
CA ARG A 238 -48.59 -10.50 24.22
C ARG A 238 -47.39 -11.40 24.47
N GLU A 239 -46.42 -11.43 23.55
CA GLU A 239 -45.18 -12.21 23.71
C GLU A 239 -44.29 -11.66 24.83
N VAL A 240 -44.29 -10.34 25.03
CA VAL A 240 -43.53 -9.71 26.13
C VAL A 240 -44.13 -10.05 27.50
N LEU A 241 -45.46 -10.14 27.61
CA LEU A 241 -46.15 -10.47 28.86
C LEU A 241 -46.28 -11.98 29.13
N ALA A 242 -46.18 -12.82 28.10
CA ALA A 242 -46.28 -14.28 28.22
C ALA A 242 -44.92 -14.97 28.45
N TYR A 243 -43.82 -14.20 28.55
CA TYR A 243 -42.49 -14.72 28.88
C TYR A 243 -42.26 -14.88 30.40
N GLU A 244 -43.33 -14.75 31.20
CA GLU A 244 -43.42 -15.18 32.60
C GLU A 244 -44.03 -16.58 32.72
#